data_AF-A0A423T231-F1
#
_entry.id   AF-A0A423T231-F1
#
_cell.length_a   1.000
_cell.length_b   1.000
_cell.length_c   1.000
_cell.angle_alpha   90.00
_cell.angle_beta   90.00
_cell.angle_gamma   90.00
#
_symmetry.space_group_name_H-M   'P 1'
#
loop_
_entity.id
_entity.type
_entity.pdbx_description
1 polymer ?
#
loop_
_entity_poly.entity_id
_entity_poly.type
_entity_poly.pdbx_seq_one_letter_code
_entity_poly.pdbx_strand_id
1 'polypeptide(L)'
;MAGKVNTIVDGFFKTSDFDWKSNLGIYADKDKANVNFKINADGNEYMAKFEGTRTSLLVESNFVKHILVDAHVTSTQDMRKLHVAAEWDKDVDPTKAFVIDGQFANGEIGAEFKYGDREVSILGKLIDSGVEVETKWASDKRIFVNVHYTLGNTNSLAATVQTPFQGWEKQDATFTFSIKDYEVESRFSATWKNTQQMALIVTGKVEPGLFTNALSTKVAFTSTFDNYERIEFSLDHNMVDSTIKTHLEGAWNQEKMEGNFQLTPNTNGVDARATFTSPVTENILVTLHHEYGDREVSILGKLIDSGVEVETKWASDKRILSMFTTLGNTNSLAATVQTPFQVAFTSTFDNYERIEFSLDHNMVDSTIKTHLEGAWNQEKMEGNFQLTPNTNGVDARATFTSPVTENILVTLHHELLNKQLSTTFEVKYGQEISTATATGHVD
;
A
#
# COMPACT_ATOMS: atom_id res chain seq x y z
N MET A 1 -38.68 -3.96 47.70
CA MET A 1 -39.76 -4.91 47.32
C MET A 1 -40.42 -4.38 46.07
N ALA A 2 -40.47 -5.15 44.98
CA ALA A 2 -41.29 -4.76 43.84
C ALA A 2 -42.77 -4.87 44.25
N GLY A 3 -43.55 -3.82 44.07
CA GLY A 3 -44.98 -3.84 44.35
C GLY A 3 -45.71 -4.83 43.44
N LYS A 4 -46.77 -5.45 43.96
CA LYS A 4 -47.69 -6.29 43.17
C LYS A 4 -49.01 -5.55 43.02
N VAL A 5 -49.51 -5.46 41.80
CA VAL A 5 -50.85 -4.94 41.47
C VAL A 5 -51.72 -6.09 41.02
N ASN A 6 -52.93 -6.18 41.56
CA ASN A 6 -53.94 -7.15 41.16
C ASN A 6 -55.32 -6.53 41.38
N THR A 7 -55.95 -6.08 40.31
CA THR A 7 -57.18 -5.29 40.34
C THR A 7 -58.13 -5.80 39.28
N ILE A 8 -59.41 -5.91 39.65
CA ILE A 8 -60.50 -6.19 38.73
C ILE A 8 -61.50 -5.05 38.88
N VAL A 9 -61.91 -4.46 37.76
CA VAL A 9 -62.94 -3.42 37.69
C VAL A 9 -64.03 -3.91 36.76
N ASP A 10 -65.21 -4.12 37.33
CA ASP A 10 -66.42 -4.45 36.58
C ASP A 10 -67.31 -3.22 36.44
N GLY A 11 -67.85 -3.02 35.25
CA GLY A 11 -68.75 -1.94 34.91
C GLY A 11 -70.00 -2.48 34.23
N PHE A 12 -71.15 -1.91 34.57
CA PHE A 12 -72.42 -2.21 33.94
C PHE A 12 -73.21 -0.92 33.76
N PHE A 13 -73.73 -0.71 32.55
CA PHE A 13 -74.58 0.43 32.23
C PHE A 13 -75.68 -0.05 31.29
N LYS A 14 -76.93 0.31 31.61
CA LYS A 14 -78.09 -0.09 30.83
C LYS A 14 -79.11 1.04 30.73
N THR A 15 -79.57 1.28 29.52
CA THR A 15 -80.65 2.22 29.18
C THR A 15 -81.69 1.53 28.30
N SER A 16 -82.71 2.27 27.85
CA SER A 16 -83.68 1.80 26.85
C SER A 16 -83.03 1.41 25.51
N ASP A 17 -81.91 2.06 25.18
CA ASP A 17 -81.32 2.03 23.82
C ASP A 17 -79.90 1.44 23.80
N PHE A 18 -79.35 1.04 24.96
CA PHE A 18 -77.96 0.61 25.09
C PHE A 18 -77.75 -0.33 26.28
N ASP A 19 -77.07 -1.46 26.07
CA ASP A 19 -76.64 -2.41 27.12
C ASP A 19 -75.12 -2.61 27.05
N TRP A 20 -74.42 -2.25 28.12
CA TRP A 20 -72.95 -2.28 28.21
C TRP A 20 -72.48 -2.99 29.46
N LYS A 21 -71.60 -3.97 29.27
CA LYS A 21 -70.85 -4.67 30.31
C LYS A 21 -69.36 -4.53 30.01
N SER A 22 -68.58 -4.12 30.99
CA SER A 22 -67.12 -4.06 30.88
C SER A 22 -66.45 -4.81 32.02
N ASN A 23 -65.36 -5.50 31.72
CA ASN A 23 -64.47 -6.12 32.70
C ASN A 23 -63.03 -5.67 32.38
N LEU A 24 -62.35 -5.10 33.36
CA LEU A 24 -60.93 -4.73 33.28
C LEU A 24 -60.15 -5.45 34.38
N GLY A 25 -59.32 -6.41 34.00
CA GLY A 25 -58.34 -7.03 34.87
C GLY A 25 -56.96 -6.41 34.65
N ILE A 26 -56.31 -5.98 35.74
CA ILE A 26 -54.92 -5.50 35.74
C ILE A 26 -54.13 -6.33 36.74
N TYR A 27 -53.07 -6.97 36.27
CA TYR A 27 -52.12 -7.71 37.07
C TYR A 27 -50.70 -7.25 36.75
N ALA A 28 -49.87 -6.96 37.75
CA ALA A 28 -48.45 -6.71 37.53
C ALA A 28 -47.61 -7.14 38.73
N ASP A 29 -46.45 -7.73 38.47
CA ASP A 29 -45.42 -8.04 39.46
C ASP A 29 -44.00 -7.84 38.87
N LYS A 30 -42.97 -8.37 39.55
CA LYS A 30 -41.56 -8.23 39.15
C LYS A 30 -41.18 -8.94 37.84
N ASP A 31 -42.02 -9.88 37.38
CA ASP A 31 -41.73 -10.77 36.27
C ASP A 31 -42.67 -10.52 35.08
N LYS A 32 -43.94 -10.11 35.34
CA LYS A 32 -44.95 -9.91 34.29
C LYS A 32 -45.96 -8.80 34.59
N ALA A 33 -46.51 -8.23 33.53
CA ALA A 33 -47.68 -7.36 33.54
C ALA A 33 -48.74 -7.89 32.56
N ASN A 34 -50.02 -7.81 32.93
CA ASN A 34 -51.15 -8.24 32.15
C ASN A 34 -52.30 -7.25 32.35
N VAL A 35 -52.87 -6.75 31.26
CA VAL A 35 -54.10 -5.97 31.24
C VAL A 35 -55.05 -6.69 30.29
N ASN A 36 -56.21 -7.09 30.79
CA ASN A 36 -57.26 -7.70 29.98
C ASN A 36 -58.53 -6.87 30.12
N PHE A 37 -58.99 -6.34 29.01
CA PHE A 37 -60.19 -5.54 28.92
C PHE A 37 -61.17 -6.23 28.00
N LYS A 38 -62.39 -6.44 28.48
CA LYS A 38 -63.51 -7.00 27.71
C LYS A 38 -64.70 -6.07 27.82
N ILE A 39 -65.37 -5.82 26.70
CA ILE A 39 -66.64 -5.12 26.63
C ILE A 39 -67.63 -6.02 25.89
N ASN A 40 -68.85 -6.14 26.42
CA ASN A 40 -70.01 -6.52 25.64
C ASN A 40 -70.88 -5.26 25.47
N ALA A 41 -71.06 -4.81 24.23
CA ALA A 41 -71.90 -3.66 23.89
C ALA A 41 -72.95 -4.11 22.87
N ASP A 42 -74.21 -4.09 23.28
CA ASP A 42 -75.37 -4.47 22.47
C ASP A 42 -75.23 -5.87 21.83
N GLY A 43 -74.65 -6.82 22.57
CA GLY A 43 -74.44 -8.19 22.13
C GLY A 43 -73.14 -8.45 21.35
N ASN A 44 -72.38 -7.41 21.01
CA ASN A 44 -71.07 -7.54 20.37
C ASN A 44 -69.95 -7.59 21.41
N GLU A 45 -69.02 -8.54 21.26
CA GLU A 45 -67.88 -8.70 22.16
C GLU A 45 -66.61 -8.03 21.61
N TYR A 46 -66.08 -7.09 22.39
CA TYR A 46 -64.80 -6.44 22.15
C TYR A 46 -63.81 -6.78 23.25
N MET A 47 -62.55 -6.88 22.90
CA MET A 47 -61.46 -7.14 23.81
C MET A 47 -60.21 -6.36 23.44
N ALA A 48 -59.43 -6.01 24.46
CA ALA A 48 -58.04 -5.64 24.34
C ALA A 48 -57.24 -6.34 25.44
N LYS A 49 -56.15 -6.98 25.05
CA LYS A 49 -55.26 -7.71 25.93
C LYS A 49 -53.85 -7.21 25.73
N PHE A 50 -53.16 -6.92 26.82
CA PHE A 50 -51.75 -6.55 26.85
C PHE A 50 -51.04 -7.47 27.84
N GLU A 51 -50.06 -8.24 27.40
CA GLU A 51 -49.18 -9.00 28.27
C GLU A 51 -47.73 -8.58 28.01
N GLY A 52 -46.97 -8.38 29.08
CA GLY A 52 -45.58 -7.99 29.00
C GLY A 52 -44.76 -8.76 30.03
N THR A 53 -43.58 -9.21 29.63
CA THR A 53 -42.53 -9.71 30.52
C THR A 53 -41.26 -8.92 30.26
N ARG A 54 -40.14 -9.30 30.88
CA ARG A 54 -38.82 -8.70 30.57
C ARG A 54 -38.37 -8.97 29.13
N THR A 55 -38.90 -10.00 28.50
CA THR A 55 -38.43 -10.50 27.20
C THR A 55 -39.56 -10.72 26.20
N SER A 56 -40.79 -10.35 26.51
CA SER A 56 -41.92 -10.50 25.61
C SER A 56 -42.97 -9.41 25.78
N LEU A 57 -43.70 -9.14 24.70
CA LEU A 57 -44.86 -8.26 24.61
C LEU A 57 -45.89 -8.94 23.71
N LEU A 58 -47.12 -9.07 24.19
CA LEU A 58 -48.28 -9.52 23.43
C LEU A 58 -49.36 -8.45 23.53
N VAL A 59 -49.85 -7.96 22.38
CA VAL A 59 -50.99 -7.04 22.30
C VAL A 59 -52.01 -7.62 21.36
N GLU A 60 -53.25 -7.77 21.82
CA GLU A 60 -54.36 -8.29 21.02
C GLU A 60 -55.56 -7.38 21.19
N SER A 61 -56.24 -7.05 20.11
CA SER A 61 -57.41 -6.17 20.12
C SER A 61 -58.34 -6.47 18.96
N ASN A 62 -59.65 -6.40 19.16
CA ASN A 62 -60.65 -6.59 18.09
C ASN A 62 -61.63 -5.39 17.96
N PHE A 63 -61.29 -4.22 18.52
CA PHE A 63 -62.19 -3.05 18.55
C PHE A 63 -62.60 -2.49 17.18
N VAL A 64 -61.71 -2.55 16.20
CA VAL A 64 -61.96 -2.07 14.82
C VAL A 64 -61.64 -3.19 13.83
N LYS A 65 -60.48 -3.82 14.03
CA LYS A 65 -60.01 -5.03 13.35
C LYS A 65 -59.34 -5.90 14.38
N HIS A 66 -59.24 -7.19 14.09
CA HIS A 66 -58.40 -8.07 14.89
C HIS A 66 -56.92 -7.75 14.62
N ILE A 67 -56.28 -7.09 15.58
CA ILE A 67 -54.87 -6.74 15.61
C ILE A 67 -54.18 -7.64 16.62
N LEU A 68 -53.07 -8.26 16.21
CA LEU A 68 -52.21 -9.05 17.07
C LEU A 68 -50.76 -8.58 16.91
N VAL A 69 -50.10 -8.24 18.00
CA VAL A 69 -48.67 -7.97 18.05
C VAL A 69 -48.03 -8.96 19.02
N ASP A 70 -47.09 -9.76 18.54
CA ASP A 70 -46.28 -10.68 19.34
C ASP A 70 -44.81 -10.31 19.14
N ALA A 71 -44.15 -9.88 20.20
CA ALA A 71 -42.72 -9.63 20.19
C ALA A 71 -42.07 -10.39 21.34
N HIS A 72 -41.03 -11.17 21.07
CA HIS A 72 -40.28 -11.85 22.11
C HIS A 72 -38.81 -12.04 21.76
N VAL A 73 -37.99 -12.06 22.80
CA VAL A 73 -36.55 -12.29 22.72
C VAL A 73 -36.23 -13.54 23.54
N THR A 74 -35.54 -14.48 22.91
CA THR A 74 -34.94 -15.61 23.61
C THR A 74 -33.43 -15.40 23.66
N SER A 75 -32.83 -15.51 24.84
CA SER A 75 -31.38 -15.40 25.00
C SER A 75 -30.88 -16.55 25.86
N THR A 76 -30.14 -17.46 25.26
CA THR A 76 -29.37 -18.51 25.93
C THR A 76 -27.87 -18.21 25.81
N GLN A 77 -27.03 -19.09 26.35
CA GLN A 77 -25.57 -18.96 26.23
C GLN A 77 -25.10 -19.07 24.76
N ASP A 78 -25.77 -19.92 23.96
CA ASP A 78 -25.32 -20.28 22.61
C ASP A 78 -26.16 -19.63 21.50
N MET A 79 -27.29 -19.00 21.86
CA MET A 79 -28.27 -18.53 20.88
C MET A 79 -29.03 -17.30 21.38
N ARG A 80 -29.24 -16.35 20.49
CA ARG A 80 -30.15 -15.22 20.67
C ARG A 80 -31.16 -15.23 19.53
N LYS A 81 -32.44 -15.14 19.85
CA LYS A 81 -33.54 -15.02 18.90
C LYS A 81 -34.37 -13.79 19.19
N LEU A 82 -34.79 -13.11 18.14
CA LEU A 82 -35.76 -12.03 18.15
C LEU A 82 -36.91 -12.45 17.23
N HIS A 83 -38.13 -12.33 17.72
CA HIS A 83 -39.34 -12.42 16.92
C HIS A 83 -40.16 -11.15 17.17
N VAL A 84 -40.65 -10.53 16.10
CA VAL A 84 -41.62 -9.43 16.14
C VAL A 84 -42.61 -9.65 15.02
N ALA A 85 -43.84 -10.02 15.35
CA ALA A 85 -44.94 -10.12 14.42
C ALA A 85 -46.02 -9.09 14.76
N ALA A 86 -46.58 -8.45 13.74
CA ALA A 86 -47.77 -7.61 13.84
C ALA A 86 -48.72 -7.99 12.70
N GLU A 87 -49.90 -8.49 13.06
CA GLU A 87 -50.97 -8.86 12.15
C GLU A 87 -52.11 -7.84 12.30
N TRP A 88 -52.63 -7.32 11.19
CA TRP A 88 -53.80 -6.45 11.19
C TRP A 88 -54.86 -7.09 10.30
N ASP A 89 -56.06 -7.33 10.85
CA ASP A 89 -57.14 -8.06 10.15
C ASP A 89 -56.92 -9.58 10.08
N LYS A 90 -56.36 -10.15 11.16
CA LYS A 90 -55.96 -11.58 11.25
C LYS A 90 -57.03 -12.56 10.74
N ASP A 91 -58.29 -12.31 11.07
CA ASP A 91 -59.41 -13.20 10.75
C ASP A 91 -59.89 -13.10 9.29
N VAL A 92 -59.48 -12.05 8.56
CA VAL A 92 -59.95 -11.76 7.20
C VAL A 92 -58.84 -11.98 6.17
N ASP A 93 -57.63 -11.51 6.47
CA ASP A 93 -56.50 -11.57 5.54
C ASP A 93 -55.18 -11.74 6.29
N PRO A 94 -54.69 -12.99 6.43
CA PRO A 94 -53.43 -13.29 7.11
C PRO A 94 -52.18 -12.71 6.44
N THR A 95 -52.29 -12.24 5.18
CA THR A 95 -51.16 -11.62 4.48
C THR A 95 -50.89 -10.19 4.98
N LYS A 96 -51.86 -9.58 5.66
CA LYS A 96 -51.72 -8.28 6.33
C LYS A 96 -50.93 -8.41 7.63
N ALA A 97 -49.68 -8.78 7.45
CA ALA A 97 -48.75 -9.02 8.53
C ALA A 97 -47.39 -8.37 8.23
N PHE A 98 -46.71 -8.05 9.30
CA PHE A 98 -45.32 -7.65 9.36
C PHE A 98 -44.60 -8.60 10.30
N VAL A 99 -43.53 -9.22 9.84
CA VAL A 99 -42.73 -10.14 10.67
C VAL A 99 -41.26 -9.79 10.54
N ILE A 100 -40.57 -9.73 11.68
CA ILE A 100 -39.12 -9.71 11.79
C ILE A 100 -38.72 -10.93 12.61
N ASP A 101 -37.92 -11.79 12.02
CA ASP A 101 -37.26 -12.89 12.71
C ASP A 101 -35.75 -12.70 12.63
N GLY A 102 -35.07 -12.90 13.75
CA GLY A 102 -33.62 -12.79 13.85
C GLY A 102 -33.07 -13.91 14.71
N GLN A 103 -32.00 -14.53 14.24
CA GLN A 103 -31.25 -15.54 14.99
C GLN A 103 -29.76 -15.22 14.93
N PHE A 104 -29.11 -15.29 16.07
CA PHE A 104 -27.66 -15.24 16.19
C PHE A 104 -27.22 -16.41 17.06
N ALA A 105 -26.43 -17.32 16.49
CA ALA A 105 -25.89 -18.49 17.16
C ALA A 105 -24.39 -18.62 16.86
N ASN A 106 -23.68 -19.46 17.62
CA ASN A 106 -22.30 -19.78 17.32
C ASN A 106 -22.19 -20.42 15.93
N GLY A 107 -21.62 -19.68 14.97
CA GLY A 107 -21.44 -20.13 13.59
C GLY A 107 -22.61 -19.89 12.64
N GLU A 108 -23.71 -19.27 13.08
CA GLU A 108 -24.84 -18.96 12.20
C GLU A 108 -25.52 -17.64 12.57
N ILE A 109 -25.80 -16.82 11.57
CA ILE A 109 -26.63 -15.62 11.68
C ILE A 109 -27.76 -15.72 10.66
N GLY A 110 -28.98 -15.47 11.10
CA GLY A 110 -30.18 -15.46 10.26
C GLY A 110 -31.01 -14.22 10.54
N ALA A 111 -31.56 -13.62 9.50
CA ALA A 111 -32.56 -12.56 9.61
C ALA A 111 -33.60 -12.74 8.51
N GLU A 112 -34.87 -12.58 8.85
CA GLU A 112 -35.99 -12.62 7.93
C GLU A 112 -36.89 -11.41 8.20
N PHE A 113 -37.34 -10.80 7.12
CA PHE A 113 -38.27 -9.69 7.11
C PHE A 113 -39.41 -10.03 6.17
N LYS A 114 -40.64 -9.99 6.65
CA LYS A 114 -41.84 -10.22 5.87
C LYS A 114 -42.79 -9.04 5.97
N TYR A 115 -43.31 -8.58 4.84
CA TYR A 115 -44.37 -7.58 4.76
C TYR A 115 -45.30 -7.88 3.59
N GLY A 116 -46.54 -8.26 3.87
CA GLY A 116 -47.43 -8.75 2.81
C GLY A 116 -46.90 -10.05 2.20
N ASP A 117 -46.88 -10.08 0.86
CA ASP A 117 -46.31 -11.16 0.06
C ASP A 117 -44.80 -11.03 -0.18
N ARG A 118 -44.16 -9.99 0.39
CA ARG A 118 -42.71 -9.76 0.23
C ARG A 118 -41.97 -10.34 1.42
N GLU A 119 -40.91 -11.07 1.11
CA GLU A 119 -40.01 -11.66 2.08
C GLU A 119 -38.57 -11.33 1.68
N VAL A 120 -37.76 -10.93 2.65
CA VAL A 120 -36.31 -10.75 2.51
C VAL A 120 -35.64 -11.53 3.61
N SER A 121 -34.70 -12.41 3.25
CA SER A 121 -33.93 -13.18 4.22
C SER A 121 -32.44 -13.12 3.96
N ILE A 122 -31.67 -13.16 5.04
CA ILE A 122 -30.21 -13.23 5.05
C ILE A 122 -29.82 -14.39 5.95
N LEU A 123 -28.94 -15.25 5.47
CA LEU A 123 -28.40 -16.38 6.21
C LEU A 123 -26.88 -16.42 6.03
N GLY A 124 -26.13 -16.26 7.11
CA GLY A 124 -24.68 -16.42 7.15
C GLY A 124 -24.30 -17.64 7.99
N LYS A 125 -23.43 -18.50 7.46
CA LYS A 125 -22.96 -19.73 8.12
C LYS A 125 -21.45 -19.80 8.07
N LEU A 126 -20.82 -20.09 9.21
CA LEU A 126 -19.46 -20.58 9.24
C LEU A 126 -19.47 -22.04 8.80
N ILE A 127 -18.64 -22.37 7.83
CA ILE A 127 -18.42 -23.74 7.37
C ILE A 127 -17.00 -24.16 7.75
N ASP A 128 -16.70 -25.46 7.62
CA ASP A 128 -15.33 -25.94 7.80
C ASP A 128 -14.39 -25.18 6.85
N SER A 129 -13.45 -24.45 7.43
CA SER A 129 -12.51 -23.60 6.71
C SER A 129 -13.15 -22.58 5.76
N GLY A 130 -14.23 -21.92 6.18
CA GLY A 130 -14.87 -20.91 5.33
C GLY A 130 -16.12 -20.24 5.89
N VAL A 131 -16.81 -19.53 5.00
CA VAL A 131 -18.09 -18.86 5.28
C VAL A 131 -19.00 -18.92 4.05
N GLU A 132 -20.29 -19.08 4.30
CA GLU A 132 -21.35 -18.95 3.30
C GLU A 132 -22.31 -17.85 3.72
N VAL A 133 -22.73 -17.02 2.77
CA VAL A 133 -23.75 -16.00 2.99
C VAL A 133 -24.75 -16.05 1.84
N GLU A 134 -26.02 -16.17 2.17
CA GLU A 134 -27.12 -16.11 1.21
C GLU A 134 -28.05 -14.95 1.58
N THR A 135 -28.48 -14.18 0.58
CA THR A 135 -29.52 -13.16 0.70
C THR A 135 -30.58 -13.42 -0.36
N LYS A 136 -31.85 -13.52 0.03
CA LYS A 136 -32.99 -13.78 -0.86
C LYS A 136 -34.04 -12.69 -0.67
N TRP A 137 -34.70 -12.30 -1.76
CA TRP A 137 -35.87 -11.40 -1.70
C TRP A 137 -36.99 -11.75 -2.69
N ALA A 138 -36.80 -12.83 -3.45
CA ALA A 138 -37.80 -13.50 -4.27
C ALA A 138 -37.31 -14.93 -4.56
N SER A 139 -38.17 -15.79 -5.09
CA SER A 139 -37.82 -17.17 -5.45
C SER A 139 -36.69 -17.26 -6.48
N ASP A 140 -36.58 -16.28 -7.36
CA ASP A 140 -35.58 -16.18 -8.43
C ASP A 140 -34.48 -15.14 -8.16
N LYS A 141 -34.59 -14.35 -7.10
CA LYS A 141 -33.65 -13.27 -6.79
C LYS A 141 -32.89 -13.55 -5.50
N ARG A 142 -31.64 -13.98 -5.67
CA ARG A 142 -30.72 -14.27 -4.58
C ARG A 142 -29.31 -13.82 -4.88
N ILE A 143 -28.61 -13.38 -3.83
CA ILE A 143 -27.15 -13.24 -3.81
C ILE A 143 -26.60 -14.38 -2.96
N PHE A 144 -25.61 -15.11 -3.47
CA PHE A 144 -24.93 -16.17 -2.75
C PHE A 144 -23.42 -15.91 -2.78
N VAL A 145 -22.80 -15.93 -1.62
CA VAL A 145 -21.36 -15.76 -1.42
C VAL A 145 -20.84 -16.98 -0.71
N ASN A 146 -19.79 -17.60 -1.24
CA ASN A 146 -19.06 -18.68 -0.60
C ASN A 146 -17.58 -18.32 -0.59
N VAL A 147 -16.95 -18.45 0.57
CA VAL A 147 -15.50 -18.33 0.71
C VAL A 147 -15.00 -19.56 1.42
N HIS A 148 -14.06 -20.26 0.79
CA HIS A 148 -13.44 -21.47 1.31
C HIS A 148 -11.92 -21.32 1.27
N TYR A 149 -11.24 -21.78 2.31
CA TYR A 149 -9.79 -21.81 2.37
C TYR A 149 -9.27 -23.19 2.77
N THR A 150 -8.01 -23.46 2.47
CA THR A 150 -7.31 -24.66 2.95
C THR A 150 -5.93 -24.24 3.39
N LEU A 151 -5.50 -24.73 4.56
CA LEU A 151 -4.18 -24.49 5.13
C LEU A 151 -3.39 -25.80 5.15
N GLY A 152 -2.13 -25.76 4.75
CA GLY A 152 -1.27 -26.94 4.70
C GLY A 152 -0.02 -26.70 3.87
N ASN A 153 0.45 -27.74 3.17
CA ASN A 153 1.59 -27.62 2.24
C ASN A 153 1.27 -26.71 1.04
N THR A 154 0.01 -26.72 0.62
CA THR A 154 -0.54 -25.78 -0.34
C THR A 154 -1.68 -25.05 0.33
N ASN A 155 -1.50 -23.75 0.55
CA ASN A 155 -2.54 -22.87 1.02
C ASN A 155 -3.42 -22.48 -0.16
N SER A 156 -4.73 -22.46 0.03
CA SER A 156 -5.66 -21.99 -1.00
C SER A 156 -6.77 -21.15 -0.42
N LEU A 157 -7.29 -20.24 -1.23
CA LEU A 157 -8.46 -19.42 -0.98
C LEU A 157 -9.30 -19.41 -2.26
N ALA A 158 -10.58 -19.74 -2.14
CA ALA A 158 -11.56 -19.63 -3.21
C ALA A 158 -12.73 -18.78 -2.71
N ALA A 159 -13.16 -17.83 -3.52
CA ALA A 159 -14.32 -17.01 -3.25
C ALA A 159 -15.22 -17.00 -4.49
N THR A 160 -16.49 -17.33 -4.31
CA THR A 160 -17.51 -17.32 -5.35
C THR A 160 -18.63 -16.38 -4.94
N VAL A 161 -19.06 -15.53 -5.86
CA VAL A 161 -20.25 -14.70 -5.73
C VAL A 161 -21.19 -14.99 -6.91
N GLN A 162 -22.43 -15.30 -6.58
CA GLN A 162 -23.51 -15.47 -7.54
C GLN A 162 -24.55 -14.40 -7.28
N THR A 163 -24.98 -13.71 -8.33
CA THR A 163 -26.01 -12.67 -8.23
C THR A 163 -27.11 -12.90 -9.25
N PRO A 164 -28.30 -12.28 -9.09
CA PRO A 164 -29.36 -12.35 -10.08
C PRO A 164 -29.25 -11.21 -11.11
N PHE A 165 -28.18 -10.41 -11.07
CA PHE A 165 -28.02 -9.24 -11.92
C PHE A 165 -27.46 -9.63 -13.27
N GLN A 166 -28.15 -9.19 -14.33
CA GLN A 166 -27.74 -9.48 -15.71
C GLN A 166 -26.32 -8.99 -15.96
N GLY A 167 -25.47 -9.87 -16.48
CA GLY A 167 -24.06 -9.59 -16.73
C GLY A 167 -23.16 -9.69 -15.49
N TRP A 168 -23.66 -10.13 -14.34
CA TRP A 168 -22.94 -10.33 -13.07
C TRP A 168 -23.41 -11.61 -12.35
N GLU A 169 -23.79 -12.64 -13.09
CA GLU A 169 -24.36 -13.86 -12.54
C GLU A 169 -23.30 -14.70 -11.83
N LYS A 170 -22.05 -14.68 -12.32
CA LYS A 170 -20.93 -15.45 -11.74
C LYS A 170 -19.66 -14.61 -11.58
N GLN A 171 -19.11 -14.62 -10.38
CA GLN A 171 -17.79 -14.09 -10.06
C GLN A 171 -17.05 -15.13 -9.23
N ASP A 172 -15.81 -15.38 -9.57
CA ASP A 172 -14.97 -16.36 -8.89
C ASP A 172 -13.58 -15.77 -8.75
N ALA A 173 -12.94 -16.00 -7.61
CA ALA A 173 -11.55 -15.69 -7.38
C ALA A 173 -10.91 -16.88 -6.68
N THR A 174 -9.78 -17.34 -7.20
CA THR A 174 -8.99 -18.41 -6.59
C THR A 174 -7.56 -17.97 -6.43
N PHE A 175 -6.97 -18.36 -5.30
CA PHE A 175 -5.58 -18.13 -4.98
C PHE A 175 -5.02 -19.43 -4.41
N THR A 176 -3.88 -19.87 -4.92
CA THR A 176 -3.15 -21.03 -4.40
C THR A 176 -1.69 -20.63 -4.21
N PHE A 177 -1.13 -21.03 -3.08
CA PHE A 177 0.25 -20.74 -2.72
C PHE A 177 0.89 -21.96 -2.08
N SER A 178 2.05 -22.36 -2.57
CA SER A 178 2.86 -23.40 -1.96
C SER A 178 4.31 -22.97 -1.90
N ILE A 179 4.94 -23.26 -0.76
CA ILE A 179 6.39 -23.24 -0.61
C ILE A 179 6.79 -24.67 -0.27
N LYS A 180 7.74 -25.21 -1.02
CA LYS A 180 8.36 -26.50 -0.69
C LYS A 180 9.85 -26.40 -0.95
N ASP A 181 10.64 -26.72 0.08
CA ASP A 181 12.10 -26.63 0.04
C ASP A 181 12.56 -25.21 -0.32
N TYR A 182 12.97 -25.01 -1.58
CA TYR A 182 13.39 -23.72 -2.14
C TYR A 182 12.58 -23.31 -3.39
N GLU A 183 11.42 -23.94 -3.57
CA GLU A 183 10.49 -23.66 -4.66
C GLU A 183 9.24 -22.96 -4.12
N VAL A 184 8.86 -21.87 -4.78
CA VAL A 184 7.61 -21.15 -4.55
C VAL A 184 6.74 -21.25 -5.79
N GLU A 185 5.47 -21.54 -5.59
CA GLU A 185 4.45 -21.50 -6.63
C GLU A 185 3.25 -20.71 -6.09
N SER A 186 2.88 -19.67 -6.82
CA SER A 186 1.70 -18.85 -6.57
C SER A 186 0.85 -18.82 -7.81
N ARG A 187 -0.44 -19.11 -7.67
CA ARG A 187 -1.42 -18.93 -8.75
C ARG A 187 -2.57 -18.11 -8.24
N PHE A 188 -3.00 -17.16 -9.03
CA PHE A 188 -4.19 -16.38 -8.81
C PHE A 188 -5.03 -16.42 -10.08
N SER A 189 -6.34 -16.57 -9.96
CA SER A 189 -7.25 -16.39 -11.08
C SER A 189 -8.53 -15.71 -10.60
N ALA A 190 -9.10 -14.88 -11.45
CA ALA A 190 -10.37 -14.23 -11.18
C ALA A 190 -11.21 -14.16 -12.44
N THR A 191 -12.52 -14.34 -12.27
CA THR A 191 -13.54 -14.14 -13.31
C THR A 191 -14.61 -13.21 -12.75
N TRP A 192 -15.03 -12.22 -13.52
CA TRP A 192 -16.18 -11.38 -13.19
C TRP A 192 -16.91 -10.96 -14.46
N LYS A 193 -18.11 -10.40 -14.27
CA LYS A 193 -19.05 -10.10 -15.36
C LYS A 193 -19.27 -11.28 -16.34
N ASN A 194 -19.23 -12.50 -15.82
CA ASN A 194 -19.30 -13.79 -16.54
C ASN A 194 -18.18 -14.09 -17.55
N THR A 195 -17.47 -13.07 -18.05
CA THR A 195 -16.58 -13.21 -19.23
C THR A 195 -15.24 -12.54 -19.05
N GLN A 196 -15.10 -11.57 -18.13
CA GLN A 196 -13.82 -10.91 -17.88
C GLN A 196 -12.99 -11.80 -16.97
N GLN A 197 -11.72 -12.01 -17.35
CA GLN A 197 -10.85 -12.99 -16.71
C GLN A 197 -9.47 -12.38 -16.50
N MET A 198 -8.80 -12.81 -15.44
CA MET A 198 -7.35 -12.72 -15.33
C MET A 198 -6.78 -13.93 -14.62
N ALA A 199 -5.54 -14.29 -14.96
CA ALA A 199 -4.76 -15.28 -14.25
C ALA A 199 -3.31 -14.79 -14.11
N LEU A 200 -2.70 -15.10 -12.96
CA LEU A 200 -1.30 -14.83 -12.66
C LEU A 200 -0.70 -16.12 -12.11
N ILE A 201 0.42 -16.53 -12.67
CA ILE A 201 1.23 -17.66 -12.20
C ILE A 201 2.62 -17.13 -11.94
N VAL A 202 3.13 -17.33 -10.73
CA VAL A 202 4.50 -17.01 -10.35
C VAL A 202 5.14 -18.28 -9.80
N THR A 203 6.21 -18.74 -10.45
CA THR A 203 7.04 -19.83 -9.95
C THR A 203 8.45 -19.31 -9.71
N GLY A 204 9.05 -19.67 -8.60
CA GLY A 204 10.43 -19.33 -8.29
C GLY A 204 11.16 -20.54 -7.71
N LYS A 205 12.42 -20.72 -8.07
CA LYS A 205 13.31 -21.74 -7.52
C LYS A 205 14.63 -21.11 -7.13
N VAL A 206 15.05 -21.34 -5.91
CA VAL A 206 16.38 -20.96 -5.42
C VAL A 206 17.23 -22.22 -5.25
N GLU A 207 18.44 -22.20 -5.78
CA GLU A 207 19.44 -23.23 -5.52
C GLU A 207 20.57 -22.59 -4.72
N PRO A 208 20.53 -22.72 -3.37
CA PRO A 208 21.54 -22.09 -2.52
C PRO A 208 22.86 -22.87 -2.59
N GLY A 209 23.96 -22.14 -2.70
CA GLY A 209 25.31 -22.71 -2.69
C GLY A 209 26.32 -21.77 -2.04
N LEU A 210 27.34 -22.36 -1.40
CA LEU A 210 28.50 -21.60 -0.93
C LEU A 210 29.25 -21.14 -2.19
N PHE A 211 29.04 -19.89 -2.61
CA PHE A 211 29.57 -19.30 -3.87
C PHE A 211 28.86 -19.69 -5.18
N THR A 212 27.77 -20.46 -5.11
CA THR A 212 26.96 -20.88 -6.27
C THR A 212 25.47 -20.70 -6.01
N ASN A 213 24.98 -19.47 -6.06
CA ASN A 213 23.55 -19.20 -5.89
C ASN A 213 22.89 -19.06 -7.25
N ALA A 214 21.82 -19.83 -7.49
CA ALA A 214 20.97 -19.66 -8.66
C ALA A 214 19.53 -19.32 -8.24
N LEU A 215 18.88 -18.47 -9.01
CA LEU A 215 17.47 -18.12 -8.90
C LEU A 215 16.86 -18.22 -10.29
N SER A 216 15.85 -19.07 -10.46
CA SER A 216 15.00 -19.08 -11.66
C SER A 216 13.60 -18.66 -11.27
N THR A 217 13.06 -17.65 -11.95
CA THR A 217 11.69 -17.16 -11.73
C THR A 217 10.95 -17.14 -13.05
N LYS A 218 9.67 -17.51 -13.04
CA LYS A 218 8.76 -17.33 -14.16
C LYS A 218 7.48 -16.68 -13.68
N VAL A 219 7.05 -15.67 -14.41
CA VAL A 219 5.79 -14.97 -14.22
C VAL A 219 5.01 -15.08 -15.53
N ALA A 220 3.78 -15.55 -15.44
CA ALA A 220 2.85 -15.59 -16.56
C ALA A 220 1.55 -14.95 -16.11
N PHE A 221 1.17 -13.87 -16.79
CA PHE A 221 -0.09 -13.17 -16.60
C PHE A 221 -0.90 -13.26 -17.88
N THR A 222 -2.18 -13.57 -17.76
CA THR A 222 -3.14 -13.53 -18.86
C THR A 222 -4.39 -12.78 -18.43
N SER A 223 -5.00 -12.04 -19.35
CA SER A 223 -6.25 -11.37 -19.06
C SER A 223 -7.11 -11.15 -20.30
N THR A 224 -8.36 -10.74 -20.09
CA THR A 224 -9.24 -10.23 -21.15
C THR A 224 -9.14 -8.71 -21.34
N PHE A 225 -8.15 -8.05 -20.73
CA PHE A 225 -7.99 -6.61 -20.83
C PHE A 225 -7.18 -6.25 -22.08
N ASP A 226 -7.70 -5.29 -22.85
CA ASP A 226 -7.00 -4.76 -24.01
C ASP A 226 -5.61 -4.23 -23.61
N ASN A 227 -4.58 -4.64 -24.35
CA ASN A 227 -3.16 -4.35 -24.11
C ASN A 227 -2.50 -5.09 -22.93
N TYR A 228 -3.20 -5.99 -22.23
CA TYR A 228 -2.64 -6.79 -21.13
C TYR A 228 -3.04 -8.27 -21.26
N GLU A 229 -3.24 -8.74 -22.48
CA GLU A 229 -3.76 -10.08 -22.77
C GLU A 229 -2.77 -11.16 -22.32
N ARG A 230 -1.47 -10.90 -22.50
CA ARG A 230 -0.40 -11.83 -22.10
C ARG A 230 0.84 -11.06 -21.68
N ILE A 231 1.32 -11.29 -20.46
CA ILE A 231 2.62 -10.82 -20.02
C ILE A 231 3.39 -12.02 -19.49
N GLU A 232 4.51 -12.32 -20.12
CA GLU A 232 5.40 -13.39 -19.72
C GLU A 232 6.77 -12.82 -19.38
N PHE A 233 7.35 -13.38 -18.34
CA PHE A 233 8.66 -12.99 -17.85
C PHE A 233 9.33 -14.23 -17.26
N SER A 234 10.57 -14.47 -17.64
CA SER A 234 11.46 -15.38 -16.94
C SER A 234 12.73 -14.63 -16.55
N LEU A 235 13.27 -14.99 -15.39
CA LEU A 235 14.52 -14.47 -14.89
C LEU A 235 15.35 -15.66 -14.45
N ASP A 236 16.53 -15.79 -15.06
CA ASP A 236 17.54 -16.76 -14.67
C ASP A 236 18.76 -16.01 -14.18
N HIS A 237 19.00 -16.10 -12.88
CA HIS A 237 20.13 -15.50 -12.20
C HIS A 237 21.05 -16.60 -11.69
N ASN A 238 22.35 -16.45 -11.93
CA ASN A 238 23.35 -17.36 -11.45
C ASN A 238 24.60 -16.59 -11.00
N MET A 239 25.14 -16.98 -9.86
CA MET A 239 26.42 -16.54 -9.36
C MET A 239 27.37 -17.74 -9.33
N VAL A 240 28.53 -17.64 -9.98
CA VAL A 240 29.58 -18.66 -9.95
C VAL A 240 30.91 -17.95 -9.72
N ASP A 241 31.63 -18.32 -8.67
CA ASP A 241 32.96 -17.76 -8.35
C ASP A 241 32.97 -16.22 -8.38
N SER A 242 31.97 -15.62 -7.74
CA SER A 242 31.72 -14.15 -7.70
C SER A 242 31.35 -13.49 -9.03
N THR A 243 31.30 -14.23 -10.14
CA THR A 243 30.72 -13.77 -11.40
C THR A 243 29.20 -13.88 -11.33
N ILE A 244 28.50 -12.78 -11.57
CA ILE A 244 27.04 -12.73 -11.61
C ILE A 244 26.59 -12.69 -13.07
N LYS A 245 25.63 -13.54 -13.42
CA LYS A 245 24.92 -13.52 -14.71
C LYS A 245 23.43 -13.52 -14.45
N THR A 246 22.71 -12.58 -15.05
CA THR A 246 21.25 -12.56 -15.03
C THR A 246 20.76 -12.46 -16.46
N HIS A 247 19.89 -13.38 -16.86
CA HIS A 247 19.13 -13.31 -18.09
C HIS A 247 17.67 -13.06 -17.73
N LEU A 248 17.05 -12.16 -18.49
CA LEU A 248 15.65 -11.83 -18.40
C LEU A 248 15.08 -11.98 -19.79
N GLU A 249 14.06 -12.80 -19.96
CA GLU A 249 13.33 -12.91 -21.22
C GLU A 249 11.85 -12.80 -20.95
N GLY A 250 11.09 -12.37 -21.94
CA GLY A 250 9.66 -12.24 -21.78
C GLY A 250 8.98 -11.73 -23.02
N ALA A 251 7.68 -11.52 -22.88
CA ALA A 251 6.86 -10.90 -23.89
C ALA A 251 5.77 -10.08 -23.23
N TRP A 252 5.52 -8.90 -23.78
CA TRP A 252 4.30 -8.16 -23.54
C TRP A 252 3.45 -8.32 -24.80
N ASN A 253 2.36 -9.07 -24.69
CA ASN A 253 1.55 -9.54 -25.79
C ASN A 253 2.38 -10.30 -26.83
N GLN A 254 2.66 -9.67 -27.98
CA GLN A 254 3.49 -10.25 -29.06
C GLN A 254 4.91 -9.66 -29.10
N GLU A 255 5.17 -8.63 -28.30
CA GLU A 255 6.42 -7.89 -28.35
C GLU A 255 7.42 -8.44 -27.32
N LYS A 256 8.62 -8.78 -27.80
CA LYS A 256 9.65 -9.42 -26.99
C LYS A 256 10.27 -8.43 -26.00
N MET A 257 10.51 -8.90 -24.79
CA MET A 257 11.37 -8.26 -23.80
C MET A 257 12.60 -9.13 -23.58
N GLU A 258 13.78 -8.50 -23.49
CA GLU A 258 15.01 -9.22 -23.24
C GLU A 258 16.00 -8.34 -22.47
N GLY A 259 16.58 -8.90 -21.42
CA GLY A 259 17.60 -8.26 -20.60
C GLY A 259 18.74 -9.23 -20.30
N ASN A 260 19.96 -8.71 -20.27
CA ASN A 260 21.13 -9.45 -19.84
C ASN A 260 21.93 -8.58 -18.90
N PHE A 261 22.37 -9.13 -17.78
CA PHE A 261 23.32 -8.50 -16.89
C PHE A 261 24.45 -9.47 -16.61
N GLN A 262 25.68 -9.00 -16.75
CA GLN A 262 26.87 -9.73 -16.37
C GLN A 262 27.75 -8.83 -15.54
N LEU A 263 28.23 -9.34 -14.41
CA LEU A 263 29.28 -8.73 -13.61
C LEU A 263 30.38 -9.76 -13.42
N THR A 264 31.59 -9.41 -13.83
CA THR A 264 32.77 -10.26 -13.73
C THR A 264 33.82 -9.53 -12.91
N PRO A 265 34.17 -10.03 -11.72
CA PRO A 265 35.34 -9.54 -10.99
C PRO A 265 36.60 -9.77 -11.83
N ASN A 266 37.49 -8.80 -11.84
CA ASN A 266 38.83 -8.93 -12.40
C ASN A 266 39.87 -8.76 -11.28
N THR A 267 41.16 -8.93 -11.60
CA THR A 267 42.25 -8.92 -10.61
C THR A 267 42.28 -7.66 -9.74
N ASN A 268 41.78 -6.54 -10.27
CA ASN A 268 41.90 -5.21 -9.68
C ASN A 268 40.55 -4.48 -9.55
N GLY A 269 39.40 -5.12 -9.76
CA GLY A 269 38.14 -4.40 -9.86
C GLY A 269 36.99 -5.21 -10.45
N VAL A 270 36.13 -4.56 -11.22
CA VAL A 270 34.92 -5.19 -11.78
C VAL A 270 34.62 -4.70 -13.20
N ASP A 271 34.18 -5.63 -14.02
CA ASP A 271 33.53 -5.35 -15.29
C ASP A 271 32.05 -5.67 -15.17
N ALA A 272 31.18 -4.72 -15.52
CA ALA A 272 29.75 -4.98 -15.58
C ALA A 272 29.14 -4.52 -16.91
N ARG A 273 28.22 -5.32 -17.43
CA ARG A 273 27.47 -5.04 -18.65
C ARG A 273 26.01 -5.38 -18.43
N ALA A 274 25.13 -4.42 -18.69
CA ALA A 274 23.69 -4.61 -18.71
C ALA A 274 23.13 -4.23 -20.08
N THR A 275 22.25 -5.06 -20.62
CA THR A 275 21.42 -4.75 -21.79
C THR A 275 19.97 -4.93 -21.44
N PHE A 276 19.08 -4.09 -21.94
CA PHE A 276 17.64 -4.28 -21.81
C PHE A 276 16.90 -3.75 -23.04
N THR A 277 15.94 -4.52 -23.53
CA THR A 277 15.08 -4.20 -24.66
C THR A 277 13.64 -4.46 -24.25
N SER A 278 12.73 -3.53 -24.56
CA SER A 278 11.31 -3.68 -24.24
C SER A 278 10.41 -2.98 -25.27
N PRO A 279 9.12 -3.32 -25.31
CA PRO A 279 8.09 -2.62 -26.10
C PRO A 279 8.12 -1.09 -25.99
N VAL A 280 8.53 -0.58 -24.83
CA VAL A 280 8.47 0.84 -24.48
C VAL A 280 9.85 1.51 -24.40
N THR A 281 10.92 0.76 -24.63
CA THR A 281 12.30 1.28 -24.60
C THR A 281 13.13 0.73 -25.75
N GLU A 282 13.81 1.61 -26.48
CA GLU A 282 14.93 1.20 -27.35
C GLU A 282 16.02 0.48 -26.54
N ASN A 283 16.92 -0.22 -27.24
CA ASN A 283 18.00 -1.00 -26.62
C ASN A 283 18.82 -0.14 -25.66
N ILE A 284 18.70 -0.42 -24.36
CA ILE A 284 19.53 0.16 -23.32
C ILE A 284 20.79 -0.70 -23.20
N LEU A 285 21.96 -0.07 -23.25
CA LEU A 285 23.24 -0.68 -22.95
C LEU A 285 23.94 0.15 -21.89
N VAL A 286 24.31 -0.49 -20.78
CA VAL A 286 25.14 0.09 -19.73
C VAL A 286 26.40 -0.75 -19.63
N THR A 287 27.56 -0.11 -19.69
CA THR A 287 28.85 -0.74 -19.42
C THR A 287 29.58 0.04 -18.34
N LEU A 288 30.07 -0.70 -17.35
CA LEU A 288 30.92 -0.21 -16.27
C LEU A 288 32.24 -0.95 -16.37
N HIS A 289 33.32 -0.18 -16.41
CA HIS A 289 34.67 -0.70 -16.26
C HIS A 289 35.32 0.01 -15.07
N HIS A 290 35.79 -0.77 -14.09
CA HIS A 290 36.46 -0.25 -12.90
C HIS A 290 37.74 -1.05 -12.63
N GLU A 291 38.85 -0.32 -12.56
CA GLU A 291 40.16 -0.85 -12.18
C GLU A 291 40.75 -0.05 -11.00
N TYR A 292 41.14 -0.77 -9.96
CA TYR A 292 41.87 -0.27 -8.80
C TYR A 292 43.36 -0.56 -8.99
N GLY A 293 44.13 0.45 -9.38
CA GLY A 293 45.59 0.31 -9.50
C GLY A 293 46.28 0.52 -8.15
N ASP A 294 46.91 -0.52 -7.62
CA ASP A 294 47.95 -0.36 -6.59
C ASP A 294 49.20 0.26 -7.24
N ARG A 295 49.72 1.31 -6.60
CA ARG A 295 50.87 2.12 -7.04
C ARG A 295 52.12 1.26 -7.25
N GLU A 296 52.65 1.25 -8.47
CA GLU A 296 54.10 1.19 -8.71
C GLU A 296 54.48 2.09 -9.90
N VAL A 297 55.25 3.14 -9.59
CA VAL A 297 55.80 4.10 -10.55
C VAL A 297 57.01 3.46 -11.24
N SER A 298 56.92 3.25 -12.56
CA SER A 298 58.13 3.18 -13.39
C SER A 298 58.02 4.15 -14.56
N ILE A 299 59.03 5.01 -14.65
CA ILE A 299 59.10 6.15 -15.57
C ILE A 299 59.49 5.63 -16.95
N LEU A 300 58.54 5.61 -17.89
CA LEU A 300 58.65 6.07 -19.29
C LEU A 300 57.41 5.64 -20.09
N GLY A 301 56.45 6.55 -20.20
CA GLY A 301 55.38 6.49 -21.21
C GLY A 301 54.05 5.91 -20.71
N LYS A 302 53.09 6.82 -20.45
CA LYS A 302 51.66 6.60 -20.14
C LYS A 302 51.37 5.91 -18.79
N LEU A 303 51.13 6.74 -17.76
CA LEU A 303 50.20 6.38 -16.70
C LEU A 303 48.82 6.16 -17.35
N ILE A 304 48.21 5.01 -17.09
CA ILE A 304 46.75 4.87 -17.13
C ILE A 304 46.36 4.79 -15.66
N ASP A 305 45.76 5.86 -15.16
CA ASP A 305 45.38 6.03 -13.77
C ASP A 305 44.18 5.14 -13.41
N SER A 306 44.04 4.83 -12.12
CA SER A 306 42.80 4.28 -11.56
C SER A 306 41.62 5.15 -11.99
N GLY A 307 40.67 4.55 -12.69
CA GLY A 307 39.54 5.25 -13.26
C GLY A 307 38.26 4.42 -13.27
N VAL A 308 37.13 5.12 -13.23
CA VAL A 308 35.82 4.54 -13.48
C VAL A 308 35.33 5.13 -14.80
N GLU A 309 35.10 4.25 -15.78
CA GLU A 309 34.40 4.60 -17.00
C GLU A 309 32.98 4.04 -16.93
N VAL A 310 31.99 4.93 -17.07
CA VAL A 310 30.58 4.56 -17.18
C VAL A 310 30.06 5.05 -18.51
N GLU A 311 29.65 4.11 -19.37
CA GLU A 311 28.94 4.42 -20.60
C GLU A 311 27.49 3.94 -20.48
N THR A 312 26.54 4.84 -20.76
CA THR A 312 25.11 4.55 -20.86
C THR A 312 24.61 4.96 -22.24
N LYS A 313 24.07 4.01 -23.02
CA LYS A 313 23.48 4.23 -24.35
C LYS A 313 22.02 3.81 -24.32
N TRP A 314 21.13 4.61 -24.91
CA TRP A 314 19.70 4.30 -24.98
C TRP A 314 19.05 4.59 -26.34
N ALA A 315 19.81 5.10 -27.31
CA ALA A 315 19.44 5.17 -28.74
C ALA A 315 20.73 5.24 -29.59
N SER A 316 20.63 5.09 -30.91
CA SER A 316 21.80 5.12 -31.82
C SER A 316 22.62 6.42 -31.73
N ASP A 317 21.98 7.51 -31.38
CA ASP A 317 22.51 8.86 -31.26
C ASP A 317 22.59 9.37 -29.80
N LYS A 318 22.05 8.62 -28.83
CA LYS A 318 21.95 9.06 -27.43
C LYS A 318 22.81 8.23 -26.49
N ARG A 319 23.81 8.90 -25.92
CA ARG A 319 24.75 8.32 -24.95
C ARG A 319 25.13 9.32 -23.86
N ILE A 320 25.52 8.77 -22.72
CA ILE A 320 26.27 9.45 -21.68
C ILE A 320 27.58 8.69 -21.49
N LEU A 321 28.70 9.41 -21.54
CA LEU A 321 30.00 8.91 -21.14
C LEU A 321 30.50 9.72 -19.96
N SER A 322 30.79 9.02 -18.87
CA SER A 322 31.35 9.58 -17.65
C SER A 322 32.69 8.92 -17.37
N MET A 323 33.75 9.73 -17.28
CA MET A 323 35.06 9.29 -16.83
C MET A 323 35.40 9.96 -15.50
N PHE A 324 35.78 9.14 -14.53
CA PHE A 324 36.29 9.59 -13.23
C PHE A 324 37.72 9.09 -13.10
N THR A 325 38.68 10.00 -12.99
CA THR A 325 40.10 9.65 -12.79
C THR A 325 40.64 10.34 -11.54
N THR A 326 41.25 9.57 -10.64
CA THR A 326 41.91 10.10 -9.44
C THR A 326 43.42 10.08 -9.64
N LEU A 327 44.03 11.26 -9.75
CA LEU A 327 45.49 11.43 -9.85
C LEU A 327 46.04 11.84 -8.48
N GLY A 328 46.67 10.91 -7.77
CA GLY A 328 47.29 11.19 -6.46
C GLY A 328 48.80 11.30 -6.55
N ASN A 329 49.37 12.51 -6.51
CA ASN A 329 50.82 12.71 -6.47
C ASN A 329 51.28 13.15 -5.07
N THR A 330 52.10 12.32 -4.41
CA THR A 330 52.69 12.65 -3.09
C THR A 330 54.19 12.87 -3.25
N ASN A 331 54.64 14.12 -3.31
CA ASN A 331 56.08 14.43 -3.27
C ASN A 331 56.50 14.72 -1.82
N SER A 332 57.41 13.89 -1.30
CA SER A 332 57.97 14.00 0.05
C SER A 332 59.10 15.04 0.09
N LEU A 333 58.92 16.15 0.83
CA LEU A 333 59.91 16.82 1.71
C LEU A 333 59.52 18.25 2.15
N ALA A 334 58.40 18.78 1.67
CA ALA A 334 57.58 19.78 2.35
C ALA A 334 56.14 19.36 2.09
N ALA A 335 55.26 19.31 3.09
CA ALA A 335 53.94 18.68 3.00
C ALA A 335 53.00 19.44 2.02
N THR A 336 53.24 19.26 0.73
CA THR A 336 52.44 19.74 -0.40
C THR A 336 51.68 18.51 -0.89
N VAL A 337 50.44 18.34 -0.46
CA VAL A 337 49.54 17.31 -0.98
C VAL A 337 48.81 17.93 -2.16
N GLN A 338 49.08 17.45 -3.37
CA GLN A 338 48.36 17.84 -4.57
C GLN A 338 47.47 16.68 -5.02
N THR A 339 46.15 16.87 -4.98
CA THR A 339 45.17 15.89 -5.48
C THR A 339 44.38 16.49 -6.64
N PRO A 340 44.90 16.42 -7.89
CA PRO A 340 44.11 16.74 -9.06
C PRO A 340 43.01 15.68 -9.26
N PHE A 341 41.75 16.14 -9.26
CA PHE A 341 40.60 15.35 -9.69
C PHE A 341 40.16 15.85 -11.06
N GLN A 342 39.90 14.94 -12.00
CA GLN A 342 39.33 15.30 -13.30
C GLN A 342 38.06 14.49 -13.53
N VAL A 343 36.98 15.19 -13.87
CA VAL A 343 35.69 14.61 -14.23
C VAL A 343 35.28 15.17 -15.59
N ALA A 344 34.95 14.27 -16.51
CA ALA A 344 34.38 14.61 -17.80
C ALA A 344 33.04 13.90 -17.96
N PHE A 345 32.01 14.69 -18.21
CA PHE A 345 30.64 14.27 -18.46
C PHE A 345 30.24 14.75 -19.85
N THR A 346 29.77 13.82 -20.69
CA THR A 346 29.18 14.16 -21.99
C THR A 346 27.77 13.60 -22.06
N SER A 347 26.84 14.42 -22.55
CA SER A 347 25.42 14.07 -22.64
C SER A 347 24.83 14.49 -23.98
N THR A 348 23.65 13.98 -24.27
CA THR A 348 22.83 14.37 -25.43
C THR A 348 21.60 15.18 -25.03
N PHE A 349 21.51 15.58 -23.75
CA PHE A 349 20.50 16.51 -23.26
C PHE A 349 20.89 17.95 -23.61
N ASP A 350 19.91 18.70 -24.16
CA ASP A 350 20.05 20.13 -24.44
C ASP A 350 20.48 20.87 -23.17
N ASN A 351 21.55 21.68 -23.26
CA ASN A 351 22.18 22.42 -22.17
C ASN A 351 23.01 21.60 -21.15
N TYR A 352 23.35 20.33 -21.44
CA TYR A 352 24.23 19.49 -20.59
C TYR A 352 25.24 18.66 -21.41
N GLU A 353 25.49 19.04 -22.65
CA GLU A 353 26.23 18.30 -23.67
C GLU A 353 27.68 18.00 -23.27
N ARG A 354 28.33 18.90 -22.53
CA ARG A 354 29.72 18.74 -22.06
C ARG A 354 29.97 19.48 -20.76
N ILE A 355 30.15 18.75 -19.67
CA ILE A 355 30.60 19.30 -18.38
C ILE A 355 31.95 18.70 -18.06
N GLU A 356 32.96 19.55 -17.99
CA GLU A 356 34.31 19.16 -17.58
C GLU A 356 34.70 19.98 -16.37
N PHE A 357 35.28 19.35 -15.36
CA PHE A 357 35.95 20.10 -14.31
C PHE A 357 37.18 19.36 -13.80
N SER A 358 38.20 20.14 -13.50
CA SER A 358 39.37 19.76 -12.75
C SER A 358 39.36 20.48 -11.40
N LEU A 359 39.67 19.75 -10.34
CA LEU A 359 39.87 20.32 -9.02
C LEU A 359 41.32 20.07 -8.62
N ASP A 360 42.09 21.14 -8.47
CA ASP A 360 43.44 21.14 -7.94
C ASP A 360 43.41 21.60 -6.48
N HIS A 361 43.73 20.70 -5.58
CA HIS A 361 43.78 20.98 -4.15
C HIS A 361 45.22 20.93 -3.68
N ASN A 362 45.67 22.00 -3.04
CA ASN A 362 47.02 22.16 -2.52
C ASN A 362 46.99 22.65 -1.07
N MET A 363 47.86 22.10 -0.23
CA MET A 363 48.08 22.56 1.14
C MET A 363 49.56 22.90 1.31
N VAL A 364 49.88 24.13 1.72
CA VAL A 364 51.25 24.59 2.01
C VAL A 364 51.24 25.40 3.29
N ASP A 365 52.10 25.08 4.27
CA ASP A 365 52.22 25.79 5.54
C ASP A 365 50.86 26.04 6.23
N SER A 366 50.03 24.99 6.27
CA SER A 366 48.64 24.99 6.80
C SER A 366 47.63 25.87 6.03
N THR A 367 48.06 26.57 4.97
CA THR A 367 47.17 27.25 4.04
C THR A 367 46.64 26.26 3.01
N ILE A 368 45.32 26.18 2.91
CA ILE A 368 44.62 25.34 1.94
C ILE A 368 44.24 26.22 0.74
N LYS A 369 44.55 25.76 -0.47
CA LYS A 369 44.12 26.38 -1.74
C LYS A 369 43.48 25.30 -2.61
N THR A 370 42.23 25.52 -3.00
CA THR A 370 41.55 24.68 -3.99
C THR A 370 41.22 25.55 -5.20
N HIS A 371 41.67 25.13 -6.37
CA HIS A 371 41.26 25.70 -7.64
C HIS A 371 40.36 24.69 -8.36
N LEU A 372 39.16 25.13 -8.73
CA LEU A 372 38.27 24.41 -9.63
C LEU A 372 38.31 25.14 -10.96
N GLU A 373 38.64 24.45 -12.03
CA GLU A 373 38.52 24.97 -13.40
C GLU A 373 37.70 23.99 -14.22
N GLY A 374 36.82 24.48 -15.07
CA GLY A 374 35.97 23.63 -15.87
C GLY A 374 35.27 24.37 -16.99
N ALA A 375 34.45 23.63 -17.71
CA ALA A 375 33.58 24.16 -18.74
C ALA A 375 32.21 23.50 -18.65
N TRP A 376 31.16 24.30 -18.85
CA TRP A 376 29.80 23.85 -19.07
C TRP A 376 29.42 24.25 -20.49
N ASN A 377 29.27 23.27 -21.38
CA ASN A 377 28.89 23.46 -22.78
C ASN A 377 29.68 24.53 -23.54
N GLN A 378 31.00 24.61 -23.26
CA GLN A 378 31.97 25.60 -23.78
C GLN A 378 32.10 26.90 -22.98
N GLU A 379 31.23 27.16 -22.01
CA GLU A 379 31.35 28.33 -21.15
C GLU A 379 32.15 28.00 -19.88
N LYS A 380 33.10 28.88 -19.52
CA LYS A 380 34.05 28.62 -18.44
C LYS A 380 33.35 28.57 -17.07
N MET A 381 33.66 27.55 -16.30
CA MET A 381 33.42 27.49 -14.86
C MET A 381 34.75 27.67 -14.13
N GLU A 382 34.76 28.47 -13.07
CA GLU A 382 35.95 28.65 -12.27
C GLU A 382 35.58 28.87 -10.80
N GLY A 383 36.24 28.14 -9.91
CA GLY A 383 36.13 28.30 -8.48
C GLY A 383 37.50 28.43 -7.84
N ASN A 384 37.65 29.32 -6.88
CA ASN A 384 38.86 29.43 -6.08
C ASN A 384 38.47 29.44 -4.61
N PHE A 385 38.99 28.51 -3.84
CA PHE A 385 38.90 28.49 -2.39
C PHE A 385 40.29 28.64 -1.79
N GLN A 386 40.43 29.53 -0.82
CA GLN A 386 41.63 29.66 -0.03
C GLN A 386 41.25 29.76 1.44
N LEU A 387 41.91 28.97 2.29
CA LEU A 387 41.81 29.07 3.74
C LEU A 387 43.22 29.26 4.29
N THR A 388 43.43 30.35 5.02
CA THR A 388 44.71 30.78 5.57
C THR A 388 44.56 30.88 7.09
N PRO A 389 45.16 29.97 7.86
CA PRO A 389 45.26 30.13 9.30
C PRO A 389 46.11 31.37 9.61
N ASN A 390 45.72 32.14 10.62
CA ASN A 390 46.50 33.25 11.15
C ASN A 390 46.78 33.02 12.65
N THR A 391 47.60 33.88 13.26
CA THR A 391 48.09 33.68 14.64
C THR A 391 46.99 33.50 15.68
N ASN A 392 45.79 34.03 15.41
CA ASN A 392 44.67 34.07 16.35
C ASN A 392 43.39 33.45 15.78
N GLY A 393 43.43 32.79 14.61
CA GLY A 393 42.21 32.34 13.94
C GLY A 393 42.40 31.89 12.49
N VAL A 394 41.39 32.13 11.65
CA VAL A 394 41.37 31.68 10.24
C VAL A 394 40.63 32.64 9.33
N ASP A 395 41.20 32.84 8.15
CA ASP A 395 40.57 33.54 7.03
C ASP A 395 40.26 32.53 5.92
N ALA A 396 39.02 32.50 5.44
CA ALA A 396 38.65 31.74 4.26
C ALA A 396 37.99 32.62 3.21
N ARG A 397 38.30 32.36 1.95
CA ARG A 397 37.69 33.03 0.80
C ARG A 397 37.38 31.99 -0.27
N ALA A 398 36.13 31.93 -0.70
CA ALA A 398 35.69 31.14 -1.83
C ALA A 398 35.13 32.05 -2.92
N THR A 399 35.45 31.78 -4.17
CA THR A 399 34.81 32.38 -5.34
C THR A 399 34.33 31.27 -6.23
N PHE A 400 33.19 31.48 -6.89
CA PHE A 400 32.68 30.56 -7.91
C PHE A 400 31.96 31.35 -8.99
N THR A 401 32.34 31.08 -10.24
CA THR A 401 31.75 31.62 -11.46
C THR A 401 31.26 30.44 -12.27
N SER A 402 30.00 30.46 -12.69
CA SER A 402 29.48 29.46 -13.61
C SER A 402 28.53 30.08 -14.65
N PRO A 403 28.36 29.42 -15.80
CA PRO A 403 27.38 29.79 -16.83
C PRO A 403 25.92 29.82 -16.36
N VAL A 404 25.63 29.12 -15.26
CA VAL A 404 24.25 28.85 -14.80
C VAL A 404 23.92 29.55 -13.48
N THR A 405 24.88 30.25 -12.86
CA THR A 405 24.68 30.98 -11.60
C THR A 405 25.43 32.31 -11.61
N GLU A 406 24.84 33.34 -11.01
CA GLU A 406 25.57 34.59 -10.73
C GLU A 406 26.84 34.33 -9.90
N ASN A 407 27.82 35.24 -10.02
CA ASN A 407 29.09 35.13 -9.32
C ASN A 407 28.89 35.07 -7.80
N ILE A 408 29.47 34.05 -7.19
CA ILE A 408 29.44 33.84 -5.75
C ILE A 408 30.80 34.20 -5.18
N LEU A 409 30.82 35.05 -4.16
CA LEU A 409 31.98 35.30 -3.31
C LEU A 409 31.56 35.04 -1.87
N VAL A 410 32.31 34.18 -1.19
CA VAL A 410 32.13 33.90 0.24
C VAL A 410 33.41 34.27 0.95
N THR A 411 33.32 35.04 2.01
CA THR A 411 34.44 35.33 2.90
C THR A 411 34.08 35.00 4.34
N LEU A 412 34.97 34.30 5.02
CA LEU A 412 34.89 34.02 6.44
C LEU A 412 36.15 34.60 7.08
N HIS A 413 35.95 35.41 8.12
CA HIS A 413 37.00 35.87 9.01
C HIS A 413 36.67 35.38 10.41
N HIS A 414 37.58 34.66 11.04
CA HIS A 414 37.42 34.14 12.39
C HIS A 414 38.66 34.47 13.21
N GLU A 415 38.49 35.06 14.38
CA GLU A 415 39.58 35.51 15.25
C GLU A 415 39.22 35.30 16.73
N LEU A 416 40.21 34.88 17.53
CA LEU A 416 40.17 34.80 18.98
C LEU A 416 41.32 35.64 19.56
N LEU A 417 41.01 36.86 19.99
CA LEU A 417 41.99 37.78 20.56
C LEU A 417 41.62 38.08 22.02
N ASN A 418 42.54 37.88 22.96
CA ASN A 418 42.33 38.17 24.38
C ASN A 418 41.01 37.59 24.95
N LYS A 419 40.75 36.32 24.67
CA LYS A 419 39.51 35.61 25.05
C LYS A 419 38.24 36.12 24.38
N GLN A 420 38.32 37.03 23.42
CA GLN A 420 37.18 37.46 22.61
C GLN A 420 37.20 36.78 21.26
N LEU A 421 36.17 35.98 21.00
CA LEU A 421 35.91 35.35 19.72
C LEU A 421 35.11 36.31 18.82
N SER A 422 35.51 36.44 17.57
CA SER A 422 34.81 37.17 16.53
C SER A 422 34.78 36.33 15.26
N THR A 423 33.60 36.11 14.70
CA THR A 423 33.40 35.46 13.41
C THR A 423 32.57 36.36 12.53
N THR A 424 33.07 36.72 11.36
CA THR A 424 32.30 37.41 10.32
C THR A 424 32.24 36.52 9.08
N PHE A 425 31.03 36.24 8.63
CA PHE A 425 30.75 35.49 7.42
C PHE A 425 29.98 36.38 6.45
N GLU A 426 30.49 36.56 5.25
CA GLU A 426 29.87 37.34 4.20
C GLU A 426 29.70 36.49 2.96
N VAL A 427 28.51 36.56 2.36
CA VAL A 427 28.19 35.96 1.07
C VAL A 427 27.71 37.06 0.15
N LYS A 428 28.32 37.14 -1.02
CA LYS A 428 27.89 37.96 -2.14
C LYS A 428 27.42 37.06 -3.27
N TYR A 429 26.21 37.29 -3.76
CA TYR A 429 25.62 36.61 -4.92
C TYR A 429 25.19 37.66 -5.93
N GLY A 430 25.87 37.74 -7.07
CA GLY A 430 25.67 38.84 -8.02
C GLY A 430 26.01 40.21 -7.41
N GLN A 431 25.03 41.10 -7.27
CA GLN A 431 25.21 42.41 -6.60
C GLN A 431 24.77 42.43 -5.13
N GLU A 432 24.09 41.38 -4.65
CA GLU A 432 23.55 41.32 -3.29
C GLU A 432 24.60 40.83 -2.30
N ILE A 433 24.63 41.43 -1.10
CA ILE A 433 25.58 41.10 -0.04
C ILE A 433 24.81 40.80 1.24
N SER A 434 25.12 39.67 1.87
CA SER A 434 24.62 39.30 3.19
C SER A 434 25.80 39.03 4.12
N THR A 435 25.83 39.73 5.25
CA THR A 435 26.89 39.62 6.25
C THR A 435 26.29 39.18 7.59
N ALA A 436 26.90 38.18 8.21
CA ALA A 436 26.56 37.69 9.54
C ALA A 436 27.80 37.78 10.43
N THR A 437 27.64 38.36 11.62
CA THR A 437 28.73 38.49 12.60
C THR A 437 28.31 37.88 13.93
N ALA A 438 29.19 37.07 14.51
CA ALA A 438 29.03 36.46 15.83
C ALA A 438 30.22 36.81 16.71
N THR A 439 29.97 37.31 17.91
CA THR A 439 31.02 37.63 18.89
C THR A 439 30.76 36.90 20.20
N GLY A 440 31.81 36.41 20.87
CA GLY A 440 31.69 35.68 22.13
C GLY A 440 32.91 35.87 23.04
N HIS A 441 32.79 35.46 24.30
CA HIS A 441 33.91 35.41 25.26
C HIS A 441 34.25 33.95 25.58
N VAL A 442 35.53 33.61 25.64
CA VAL A 442 36.04 32.27 25.88
C VAL A 442 36.85 32.29 27.17
N ASP A 443 36.28 31.78 28.27
CA ASP A 443 36.90 31.77 29.60
C ASP A 443 38.17 30.93 29.71
#